data_AF-A0A7S2TQT7-F1
#
_entry.id   AF-A0A7S2TQT7-F1
#
_cell.length_a   1.000
_cell.length_b   1.000
_cell.length_c   1.000
_cell.angle_alpha   90.00
_cell.angle_beta   90.00
_cell.angle_gamma   90.00
#
_symmetry.space_group_name_H-M   'P 1'
#
loop_
_entity.id
_entity.type
_entity.pdbx_description
1 polymer ?
#
loop_
_entity_poly.entity_id
_entity_poly.type
_entity_poly.pdbx_seq_one_letter_code
_entity_poly.pdbx_strand_id
1 'polypeptide(L)'
;TAQTKCHRFCPDSWIGDKVCDNSCNRVECAFDAGDCGIEDIEKEILGLTLADNQGVTYIPPSAKSFYVNLTNMFDVVLDASHDNQDFVRTAIITQELHILVFLLHDKPASASWEEAIEVYLEGEYQSGVQNVTFLIVRNNQRPSEEGAETSTITAI
;
A
#
# COMPACT_ATOMS: atom_id res chain seq x y z
N THR A 1 16.23 16.77 -3.74
CA THR A 1 15.78 16.97 -2.34
C THR A 1 14.69 15.98 -2.07
N ALA A 2 14.80 15.17 -1.01
CA ALA A 2 13.70 14.29 -0.62
C ALA A 2 12.47 15.17 -0.39
N GLN A 3 11.41 14.94 -1.16
CA GLN A 3 10.14 15.62 -0.92
C GLN A 3 9.63 15.08 0.41
N THR A 4 9.45 15.94 1.42
CA THR A 4 8.99 15.57 2.78
C THR A 4 7.55 16.02 3.05
N LYS A 5 6.80 16.27 1.97
CA LYS A 5 5.42 16.74 2.00
C LYS A 5 4.72 16.44 0.68
N CYS A 6 3.54 15.86 0.74
CA CYS A 6 2.64 15.68 -0.40
C CYS A 6 2.00 16.99 -0.86
N HIS A 7 1.70 17.90 0.07
CA HIS A 7 1.08 19.20 -0.21
C HIS A 7 1.81 20.33 0.54
N ARG A 8 1.66 21.59 0.08
CA ARG A 8 2.44 22.74 0.59
C ARG A 8 2.40 22.87 2.11
N PHE A 9 1.24 22.56 2.70
CA PHE A 9 0.90 22.71 4.12
C PHE A 9 0.57 21.38 4.81
N CYS A 10 1.07 20.28 4.28
CA CYS A 10 0.88 18.96 4.88
C CYS A 10 2.26 18.26 4.98
N PRO A 11 2.97 18.37 6.11
CA PRO A 11 4.19 17.61 6.33
C PRO A 11 3.87 16.12 6.47
N ASP A 12 4.77 15.25 6.01
CA ASP A 12 4.55 13.80 6.05
C ASP A 12 4.34 13.26 7.49
N SER A 13 4.75 14.02 8.51
CA SER A 13 4.55 13.70 9.93
C SER A 13 3.13 13.92 10.45
N TRP A 14 2.26 14.60 9.69
CA TRP A 14 0.85 14.81 10.06
C TRP A 14 -0.06 13.73 9.45
N ILE A 15 0.39 13.08 8.37
CA ILE A 15 -0.38 12.01 7.73
C ILE A 15 -0.56 10.84 8.70
N GLY A 16 -1.81 10.54 9.08
CA GLY A 16 -2.11 9.39 9.93
C GLY A 16 -1.71 9.59 11.40
N ASP A 17 -1.61 10.84 11.87
CA ASP A 17 -1.24 11.16 13.24
C ASP A 17 -2.40 11.05 14.25
N LYS A 18 -3.58 10.62 13.77
CA LYS A 18 -4.86 10.46 14.48
C LYS A 18 -5.61 11.77 14.70
N VAL A 19 -5.26 12.83 13.98
CA VAL A 19 -5.98 14.11 13.96
C VAL A 19 -6.35 14.43 12.53
N CYS A 20 -7.62 14.77 12.28
CA CYS A 20 -8.02 15.22 10.95
C CYS A 20 -7.42 16.60 10.63
N ASP A 21 -6.39 16.60 9.80
CA ASP A 21 -5.73 17.78 9.26
C ASP A 21 -6.32 18.17 7.90
N ASN A 22 -7.14 19.22 7.88
CA ASN A 22 -7.77 19.73 6.66
C ASN A 22 -6.76 20.10 5.54
N SER A 23 -5.51 20.37 5.87
CA SER A 23 -4.45 20.64 4.88
C SER A 23 -3.90 19.37 4.22
N CYS A 24 -4.08 18.22 4.88
CA CYS A 24 -3.70 16.87 4.47
C CYS A 24 -4.89 16.10 3.87
N ASN A 25 -6.12 16.53 4.12
CA ASN A 25 -7.35 15.95 3.53
C ASN A 25 -7.52 16.29 2.03
N ARG A 26 -6.66 15.72 1.18
CA ARG A 26 -6.58 15.90 -0.28
C ARG A 26 -6.12 14.59 -0.94
N VAL A 27 -6.47 14.39 -2.20
CA VAL A 27 -6.10 13.18 -2.95
C VAL A 27 -4.59 12.96 -3.04
N GLU A 28 -3.79 14.00 -3.25
CA GLU A 28 -2.33 13.89 -3.34
C GLU A 28 -1.65 13.49 -2.03
N CYS A 29 -2.38 13.61 -0.91
CA CYS A 29 -1.96 13.25 0.45
C CYS A 29 -2.73 12.04 0.99
N ALA A 30 -3.44 11.31 0.12
CA ALA A 30 -4.26 10.15 0.49
C ALA A 30 -5.32 10.45 1.59
N PHE A 31 -5.90 11.67 1.55
CA PHE A 31 -6.94 12.11 2.49
C PHE A 31 -6.57 11.90 3.96
N ASP A 32 -5.34 12.30 4.29
CA ASP A 32 -4.81 12.23 5.65
C ASP A 32 -4.79 10.80 6.23
N ALA A 33 -4.57 9.82 5.35
CA ALA A 33 -4.56 8.39 5.67
C ALA A 33 -5.82 7.89 6.43
N GLY A 34 -6.94 8.60 6.31
CA GLY A 34 -8.22 8.21 6.90
C GLY A 34 -8.53 8.90 8.23
N ASP A 35 -7.67 9.79 8.73
CA ASP A 35 -7.95 10.56 9.95
C ASP A 35 -9.15 11.49 9.80
N CYS A 36 -9.47 11.91 8.56
CA CYS A 36 -10.67 12.66 8.21
C CYS A 36 -11.86 11.80 7.76
N GLY A 37 -11.74 10.47 7.84
CA GLY A 37 -12.75 9.50 7.41
C GLY A 37 -12.39 8.76 6.11
N ILE A 38 -13.14 7.70 5.81
CA ILE A 38 -12.85 6.78 4.70
C ILE A 38 -13.51 7.16 3.37
N GLU A 39 -14.54 8.02 3.40
CA GLU A 39 -15.42 8.22 2.25
C GLU A 39 -14.68 8.68 0.99
N ASP A 40 -13.75 9.62 1.13
CA ASP A 40 -13.00 10.15 -0.02
C ASP A 40 -11.88 9.20 -0.44
N ILE A 41 -11.33 8.40 0.49
CA ILE A 41 -10.37 7.33 0.19
C ILE A 41 -11.01 6.29 -0.71
N GLU A 42 -12.18 5.75 -0.35
CA GLU A 42 -12.87 4.73 -1.14
C GLU A 42 -13.33 5.23 -2.52
N LYS A 43 -13.62 6.54 -2.63
CA LYS A 43 -14.09 7.15 -3.88
C LYS A 43 -12.95 7.45 -4.85
N GLU A 44 -11.81 7.95 -4.35
CA GLU A 44 -10.77 8.54 -5.20
C GLU A 44 -9.43 7.81 -5.16
N ILE A 45 -9.16 6.97 -4.15
CA ILE A 45 -7.91 6.22 -4.01
C ILE A 45 -8.10 4.78 -4.47
N LEU A 46 -7.09 4.22 -5.13
CA LEU A 46 -7.10 2.83 -5.55
C LEU A 46 -7.13 1.90 -4.31
N GLY A 47 -8.21 1.15 -4.16
CA GLY A 47 -8.34 0.10 -3.17
C GLY A 47 -7.87 -1.26 -3.69
N LEU A 48 -7.05 -1.94 -2.89
CA LEU A 48 -6.57 -3.29 -3.15
C LEU A 48 -7.19 -4.25 -2.13
N THR A 49 -7.76 -5.35 -2.62
CA THR A 49 -8.12 -6.51 -1.80
C THR A 49 -7.12 -7.61 -2.10
N LEU A 50 -6.40 -8.07 -1.09
CA LEU A 50 -5.48 -9.18 -1.25
C LEU A 50 -6.31 -10.46 -1.33
N ALA A 51 -6.34 -11.07 -2.52
CA ALA A 51 -6.98 -12.37 -2.70
C ALA A 51 -6.06 -13.46 -2.15
N ASP A 52 -6.59 -14.34 -1.31
CA ASP A 52 -5.89 -15.54 -0.84
C ASP A 52 -5.28 -16.27 -2.05
N ASN A 53 -3.95 -16.44 -2.05
CA ASN A 53 -3.10 -17.04 -3.11
C ASN A 53 -2.55 -16.12 -4.22
N GLN A 54 -2.75 -14.81 -4.20
CA GLN A 54 -2.01 -13.88 -5.08
C GLN A 54 -1.07 -13.01 -4.25
N GLY A 55 0.15 -13.50 -4.07
CA GLY A 55 1.23 -12.77 -3.40
C GLY A 55 1.77 -11.56 -4.19
N VAL A 56 1.16 -11.19 -5.32
CA VAL A 56 1.57 -10.06 -6.16
C VAL A 56 0.36 -9.26 -6.63
N THR A 57 0.38 -7.95 -6.40
CA THR A 57 -0.61 -6.98 -6.89
C THR A 57 0.07 -5.87 -7.65
N TYR A 58 -0.65 -5.23 -8.58
CA TYR A 58 -0.13 -4.18 -9.44
C TYR A 58 -0.87 -2.87 -9.20
N ILE A 59 -0.11 -1.78 -9.20
CA ILE A 59 -0.64 -0.41 -9.17
C ILE A 59 -0.19 0.38 -10.40
N PRO A 60 -1.00 1.33 -10.89
CA PRO A 60 -0.61 2.18 -12.01
C PRO A 60 0.70 2.94 -11.74
N PRO A 61 1.57 3.15 -12.74
CA PRO A 61 2.77 3.98 -12.62
C PRO A 61 2.52 5.43 -12.21
N SER A 62 1.32 5.94 -12.43
CA SER A 62 0.91 7.28 -12.02
C SER A 62 0.33 7.35 -10.61
N ALA A 63 0.15 6.21 -9.93
CA ALA A 63 -0.40 6.18 -8.58
C ALA A 63 0.47 7.00 -7.62
N LYS A 64 -0.18 7.91 -6.88
CA LYS A 64 0.45 8.67 -5.78
C LYS A 64 0.21 8.01 -4.43
N SER A 65 -0.86 7.24 -4.34
CA SER A 65 -1.26 6.50 -3.17
C SER A 65 -2.17 5.34 -3.58
N PHE A 66 -2.32 4.38 -2.67
CA PHE A 66 -3.32 3.32 -2.72
C PHE A 66 -3.61 2.89 -1.28
N TYR A 67 -4.67 2.14 -1.06
CA TYR A 67 -4.92 1.50 0.21
C TYR A 67 -5.14 -0.01 0.04
N VAL A 68 -4.79 -0.77 1.06
CA VAL A 68 -5.11 -2.19 1.19
C VAL A 68 -6.24 -2.32 2.19
N ASN A 69 -7.33 -2.98 1.78
CA ASN A 69 -8.42 -3.32 2.67
C ASN A 69 -8.04 -4.53 3.52
N LEU A 70 -8.06 -4.38 4.85
CA LEU A 70 -7.70 -5.39 5.83
C LEU A 70 -8.92 -5.95 6.58
N THR A 71 -10.14 -5.51 6.27
CA THR A 71 -11.37 -5.82 7.02
C THR A 71 -11.61 -7.31 7.22
N ASN A 72 -11.25 -8.14 6.23
CA ASN A 72 -11.41 -9.59 6.31
C ASN A 72 -10.09 -10.34 6.58
N MET A 73 -9.01 -9.61 6.85
CA MET A 73 -7.67 -10.18 7.06
C MET A 73 -7.28 -10.20 8.54
N PHE A 74 -7.55 -9.11 9.25
CA PHE A 74 -7.16 -8.95 10.65
C PHE A 74 -8.24 -8.17 11.41
N ASP A 75 -8.54 -8.63 12.62
CA ASP A 75 -9.31 -7.86 13.59
C ASP A 75 -8.45 -6.70 14.14
N VAL A 76 -7.16 -6.99 14.37
CA VAL A 76 -6.14 -6.04 14.83
C VAL A 76 -4.81 -6.33 14.13
N VAL A 77 -4.16 -5.31 13.59
CA VAL A 77 -2.77 -5.43 13.12
C VAL A 77 -1.81 -5.20 14.28
N LEU A 78 -0.87 -6.11 14.50
CA LEU A 78 0.12 -6.06 15.57
C LEU A 78 1.45 -5.46 15.10
N ASP A 79 1.90 -5.84 13.90
CA ASP A 79 3.15 -5.35 13.31
C ASP A 79 3.04 -5.25 11.79
N ALA A 80 3.84 -4.35 11.21
CA ALA A 80 3.89 -4.12 9.78
C ALA A 80 5.26 -3.57 9.34
N SER A 81 5.76 -4.07 8.21
CA SER A 81 6.98 -3.54 7.60
C SER A 81 6.96 -3.63 6.08
N HIS A 82 7.84 -2.87 5.44
CA HIS A 82 8.10 -2.96 4.01
C HIS A 82 9.59 -2.78 3.73
N ASP A 83 10.05 -3.27 2.57
CA ASP A 83 11.49 -3.33 2.24
C ASP A 83 12.02 -2.14 1.41
N ASN A 84 11.13 -1.29 0.88
CA ASN A 84 11.51 -0.26 -0.08
C ASN A 84 11.08 1.16 0.33
N GLN A 85 12.01 1.89 0.96
CA GLN A 85 11.81 3.28 1.40
C GLN A 85 11.95 4.33 0.28
N ASP A 86 12.53 3.96 -0.85
CA ASP A 86 12.59 4.86 -2.02
C ASP A 86 11.26 4.87 -2.79
N PHE A 87 10.45 3.82 -2.65
CA PHE A 87 9.12 3.70 -3.23
C PHE A 87 8.04 4.32 -2.34
N VAL A 88 8.06 3.97 -1.05
CA VAL A 88 7.06 4.35 -0.06
C VAL A 88 7.55 5.57 0.69
N ARG A 89 6.75 6.63 0.67
CA ARG A 89 6.99 7.82 1.50
C ARG A 89 6.48 7.59 2.92
N THR A 90 5.23 7.14 3.03
CA THR A 90 4.55 6.88 4.30
C THR A 90 3.61 5.70 4.12
N ALA A 91 3.55 4.82 5.12
CA ALA A 91 2.56 3.74 5.21
C ALA A 91 1.89 3.82 6.59
N ILE A 92 0.56 3.93 6.61
CA ILE A 92 -0.23 4.12 7.84
C ILE A 92 -1.30 3.04 7.93
N ILE A 93 -1.38 2.40 9.09
CA ILE A 93 -2.50 1.52 9.42
C ILE A 93 -3.51 2.31 10.23
N THR A 94 -4.72 2.42 9.70
CA THR A 94 -5.84 3.03 10.38
C THR A 94 -6.72 1.92 10.93
N GLN A 95 -6.41 1.48 12.15
CA GLN A 95 -6.99 0.30 12.79
C GLN A 95 -8.53 0.35 12.87
N GLU A 96 -9.11 1.52 13.16
CA GLU A 96 -10.57 1.70 13.24
C GLU A 96 -11.29 1.49 11.90
N LEU A 97 -10.57 1.71 10.80
CA LEU A 97 -11.07 1.57 9.44
C LEU A 97 -10.63 0.25 8.78
N HIS A 98 -9.77 -0.53 9.45
CA HIS A 98 -9.14 -1.74 8.90
C HIS A 98 -8.55 -1.52 7.51
N ILE A 99 -7.81 -0.42 7.33
CA ILE A 99 -7.09 -0.12 6.09
C ILE A 99 -5.61 0.16 6.37
N LEU A 100 -4.79 -0.18 5.38
CA LEU A 100 -3.39 0.23 5.30
C LEU A 100 -3.23 1.15 4.10
N VAL A 101 -2.95 2.43 4.35
CA VAL A 101 -2.79 3.46 3.33
C VAL A 101 -1.32 3.66 3.02
N PHE A 102 -0.96 3.63 1.74
CA PHE A 102 0.37 3.94 1.25
C PHE A 102 0.36 5.26 0.50
N LEU A 103 1.30 6.13 0.85
CA LEU A 103 1.66 7.33 0.11
C LEU A 103 3.03 7.12 -0.52
N LEU A 104 3.17 7.48 -1.81
CA LEU A 104 4.29 7.06 -2.64
C LEU A 104 5.23 8.22 -2.98
N HIS A 105 6.48 7.86 -3.23
CA HIS A 105 7.40 8.75 -3.94
C HIS A 105 7.11 8.74 -5.44
N ASP A 106 7.27 9.91 -6.06
CA ASP A 106 7.18 10.06 -7.52
C ASP A 106 8.19 9.13 -8.19
N LYS A 107 7.74 8.35 -9.17
CA LYS A 107 8.63 7.54 -10.00
C LYS A 107 9.69 8.46 -10.63
N PRO A 108 10.99 8.26 -10.38
CA PRO A 108 12.02 9.05 -11.02
C PRO A 108 11.92 8.89 -12.54
N ALA A 109 12.05 9.97 -13.31
CA ALA A 109 12.05 9.89 -14.77
C ALA A 109 13.17 8.98 -15.33
N SER A 110 14.23 8.77 -14.55
CA SER A 110 15.36 7.88 -14.85
C SER A 110 15.18 6.44 -14.34
N ALA A 111 14.10 6.12 -13.62
CA ALA A 111 13.90 4.78 -13.05
C ALA A 111 13.50 3.79 -14.16
N SER A 112 14.47 3.00 -14.60
CA SER A 112 14.36 2.04 -15.69
C SER A 112 13.77 0.68 -15.31
N TRP A 113 13.53 0.43 -14.02
CA TRP A 113 13.03 -0.85 -13.50
C TRP A 113 11.61 -0.74 -12.93
N GLU A 114 10.94 -1.89 -12.86
CA GLU A 114 9.67 -2.10 -12.14
C GLU A 114 9.95 -1.94 -10.66
N GLU A 115 9.43 -0.88 -10.05
CA GLU A 115 9.60 -0.70 -8.62
C GLU A 115 8.58 -1.58 -7.90
N ALA A 116 9.06 -2.41 -7.00
CA ALA A 116 8.23 -3.29 -6.19
C ALA A 116 8.50 -3.07 -4.72
N ILE A 117 7.51 -3.36 -3.90
CA ILE A 117 7.61 -3.36 -2.44
C ILE A 117 7.08 -4.70 -1.94
N GLU A 118 7.85 -5.35 -1.09
CA GLU A 118 7.35 -6.46 -0.28
C GLU A 118 6.83 -5.89 1.04
N VAL A 119 5.60 -6.25 1.38
CA VAL A 119 4.93 -5.81 2.61
C VAL A 119 4.70 -7.03 3.48
N TYR A 120 5.09 -6.94 4.73
CA TYR A 120 4.83 -7.92 5.78
C TYR A 120 3.83 -7.34 6.78
N LEU A 121 2.79 -8.10 7.11
CA LEU A 121 1.82 -7.80 8.15
C LEU A 121 1.73 -8.96 9.13
N GLU A 122 1.68 -8.65 10.42
CA GLU A 122 1.29 -9.58 11.48
C GLU A 122 0.05 -9.03 12.18
N GLY A 123 -0.95 -9.87 12.41
CA GLY A 123 -2.17 -9.46 13.09
C GLY A 123 -2.96 -10.62 13.67
N GLU A 124 -3.92 -10.30 14.51
CA GLU A 124 -4.87 -11.26 15.05
C GLU A 124 -6.08 -11.36 14.12
N TYR A 125 -6.53 -12.59 13.86
CA TYR A 125 -7.79 -12.83 13.18
C TYR A 125 -8.49 -14.03 13.80
N GLN A 126 -9.73 -13.83 14.23
CA GLN A 126 -10.54 -14.81 14.95
C GLN A 126 -9.86 -15.34 16.23
N SER A 127 -9.10 -16.42 16.14
CA SER A 127 -8.59 -17.17 17.30
C SER A 127 -7.06 -17.31 17.32
N GLY A 128 -6.34 -16.62 16.44
CA GLY A 128 -4.88 -16.70 16.41
C GLY A 128 -4.20 -15.54 15.69
N VAL A 129 -2.89 -15.47 15.90
CA VAL A 129 -1.98 -14.60 15.17
C VAL A 129 -1.72 -15.20 13.80
N GLN A 130 -1.80 -14.37 12.77
CA GLN A 130 -1.50 -14.72 11.38
C GLN A 130 -0.54 -13.69 10.80
N ASN A 131 0.25 -14.14 9.81
CA ASN A 131 1.18 -13.30 9.09
C ASN A 131 0.89 -13.39 7.60
N VAL A 132 0.93 -12.24 6.93
CA VAL A 132 0.69 -12.13 5.49
C VAL A 132 1.83 -11.34 4.86
N THR A 133 2.41 -11.90 3.81
CA THR A 133 3.38 -11.21 2.95
C THR A 133 2.82 -11.07 1.55
N PHE A 134 2.95 -9.88 0.96
CA PHE A 134 2.52 -9.62 -0.40
C PHE A 134 3.43 -8.60 -1.08
N LEU A 135 3.55 -8.73 -2.41
CA LEU A 135 4.32 -7.85 -3.26
C LEU A 135 3.38 -6.87 -3.97
N ILE A 136 3.76 -5.61 -4.02
CA ILE A 136 3.08 -4.60 -4.84
C ILE A 136 4.07 -4.08 -5.88
N VAL A 137 3.68 -4.14 -7.14
CA VAL A 137 4.51 -3.72 -8.28
C VAL A 137 3.88 -2.51 -8.97
N ARG A 138 4.66 -1.45 -9.14
CA ARG A 138 4.25 -0.26 -9.90
C ARG A 138 4.44 -0.50 -11.39
N ASN A 139 3.42 -1.03 -12.06
CA ASN A 139 3.44 -1.36 -13.48
C ASN A 139 2.03 -1.29 -14.13
N ASN A 140 1.99 -1.11 -15.45
CA ASN A 140 0.76 -1.07 -16.27
C ASN A 140 0.19 -2.47 -16.63
N GLN A 141 0.72 -3.57 -16.07
CA GLN A 141 0.38 -4.94 -16.46
C GLN A 141 0.21 -5.84 -15.23
N ARG A 142 -0.97 -6.47 -15.07
CA ARG A 142 -1.07 -7.86 -14.59
C ARG A 142 -0.33 -8.72 -15.62
N PRO A 143 0.36 -9.83 -15.26
CA PRO A 143 0.90 -10.72 -16.28
C PRO A 143 -0.25 -11.06 -17.23
N SER A 144 -0.10 -10.73 -18.51
CA SER A 144 -0.91 -11.36 -19.54
C SER A 144 -0.83 -12.86 -19.28
N GLU A 145 -1.96 -13.57 -19.35
CA GLU A 145 -2.00 -15.03 -19.32
C GLU A 145 -1.32 -15.62 -20.58
N GLU A 146 -0.03 -15.38 -20.74
CA GLU A 146 0.84 -15.99 -21.73
C GLU A 146 2.13 -16.38 -21.01
N GLY A 147 2.24 -17.67 -20.70
CA GLY A 147 3.49 -18.29 -20.27
C GLY A 147 3.61 -18.61 -18.79
N ALA A 148 2.68 -19.40 -18.23
CA ALA A 148 3.08 -20.32 -17.17
C ALA A 148 4.03 -21.35 -17.78
N GLU A 149 5.31 -21.02 -17.95
CA GLU A 149 6.36 -22.03 -18.11
C GLU A 149 6.49 -22.73 -16.77
N THR A 150 5.73 -23.81 -16.60
CA THR A 150 6.01 -24.84 -15.62
C THR A 150 7.39 -25.41 -15.94
N SER A 151 8.42 -24.90 -15.28
CA SER A 151 9.72 -25.58 -15.26
C SER A 151 9.54 -26.88 -14.47
N THR A 152 9.46 -27.99 -15.18
CA THR A 152 9.54 -29.34 -14.64
C THR A 152 10.90 -29.53 -13.97
N ILE A 153 10.91 -29.70 -12.65
CA ILE A 153 12.06 -30.25 -11.94
C ILE A 153 12.04 -31.77 -12.16
N THR A 154 12.88 -32.25 -13.06
CA THR A 154 13.21 -33.67 -13.14
C THR A 154 14.17 -34.00 -12.00
N ALA A 155 13.71 -34.80 -11.04
CA ALA A 155 14.60 -35.48 -10.11
C ALA A 155 15.37 -36.56 -10.89
N ILE A 156 16.70 -36.53 -10.83
CA ILE A 156 17.55 -37.67 -11.19
C ILE A 156 17.82 -38.48 -9.93
#